data_AF-A0A3D2Z8P3-F1
#
_entry.id   AF-A0A3D2Z8P3-F1
#
_cell.length_a   1.000
_cell.length_b   1.000
_cell.length_c   1.000
_cell.angle_alpha   90.00
_cell.angle_beta   90.00
_cell.angle_gamma   90.00
#
_symmetry.space_group_name_H-M   'P 1'
#
loop_
_entity.id
_entity.type
_entity.pdbx_description
1 polymer ?
#
loop_
_entity_poly.entity_id
_entity_poly.type
_entity_poly.pdbx_seq_one_letter_code
_entity_poly.pdbx_strand_id
1 'polypeptide(L)'
;YNLMMALGVEEGIDGLRYNRVVLATDADVDGFHIRNLLLTFFLTYFEDLVVAGHVYILETPLFRVRNKRDTIYCYSEKERDAGLKKVKGAE
;
A
#
# COMPACT_ATOMS: atom_id res chain seq x y z
N TYR A 1 14.83 3.15 17.99
CA TYR A 1 15.41 1.97 18.66
C TYR A 1 14.52 0.73 18.54
N ASN A 2 13.35 0.65 19.19
CA ASN A 2 12.50 -0.57 19.14
C ASN A 2 12.19 -1.07 17.72
N LEU A 3 11.89 -0.16 16.79
CA LEU A 3 11.64 -0.50 15.39
C LEU A 3 12.90 -1.06 14.69
N MET A 4 14.09 -0.54 15.01
CA MET A 4 15.35 -1.05 14.45
C MET A 4 15.59 -2.49 14.88
N MET A 5 15.41 -2.79 16.18
CA MET A 5 15.53 -4.16 16.69
C MET A 5 14.46 -5.08 16.10
N ALA A 6 13.23 -4.59 15.94
CA ALA A 6 12.13 -5.38 15.37
C ALA A 6 12.39 -5.73 13.90
N LEU A 7 12.98 -4.81 13.14
CA LEU A 7 13.33 -5.03 11.73
C LEU A 7 14.67 -5.76 11.57
N GLY A 8 15.53 -5.79 12.59
CA GLY A 8 16.87 -6.38 12.52
C GLY A 8 17.87 -5.51 11.75
N VAL A 9 17.75 -4.18 11.88
CA VAL A 9 18.54 -3.20 11.11
C VAL A 9 19.51 -2.39 11.97
N GLU A 10 19.95 -2.98 13.09
CA GLU A 10 20.85 -2.33 14.04
C GLU A 10 22.26 -2.10 13.46
N GLU A 11 22.74 -3.02 12.63
CA GLU A 11 24.07 -3.00 12.01
C GLU A 11 24.03 -2.87 10.48
N GLY A 12 22.84 -2.65 9.90
CA GLY A 12 22.61 -2.63 8.45
C GLY A 12 21.47 -3.56 8.02
N ILE A 13 21.25 -3.68 6.71
CA ILE A 13 20.09 -4.42 6.16
C ILE A 13 20.31 -5.94 6.03
N ASP A 14 21.54 -6.44 6.20
CA ASP A 14 21.84 -7.88 6.09
C ASP A 14 21.13 -8.73 7.16
N GLY A 15 20.81 -8.13 8.31
CA GLY A 15 20.10 -8.76 9.43
C GLY A 15 18.57 -8.70 9.35
N LEU A 16 18.02 -8.28 8.21
CA LEU A 16 16.58 -8.05 8.04
C LEU A 16 15.73 -9.25 8.48
N ARG A 17 14.89 -9.03 9.48
CA ARG A 17 13.93 -10.04 9.97
C ARG A 17 12.69 -10.15 9.09
N TYR A 18 12.38 -9.07 8.38
CA TYR A 18 11.22 -8.97 7.50
C TYR A 18 11.63 -8.38 6.16
N ASN A 19 11.38 -9.10 5.07
CA ASN A 19 11.74 -8.63 3.73
C ASN A 19 10.85 -7.47 3.23
N ARG A 20 9.68 -7.25 3.85
CA ARG A 20 8.73 -6.20 3.44
C ARG A 20 8.15 -5.46 4.64
N VAL A 21 8.23 -4.15 4.60
CA VAL A 21 7.48 -3.22 5.44
C VAL A 21 6.35 -2.67 4.60
N VAL A 22 5.11 -2.92 5.01
CA VAL A 22 3.92 -2.49 4.25
C VAL A 22 3.19 -1.38 5.01
N LEU A 23 3.12 -0.20 4.41
CA LEU A 23 2.39 0.95 4.92
C LEU A 23 0.92 0.83 4.51
N ALA A 24 0.07 0.45 5.47
CA ALA A 24 -1.37 0.38 5.30
C ALA A 24 -2.03 1.60 5.93
N THR A 25 -2.48 2.52 5.09
CA THR A 25 -3.22 3.73 5.51
C THR A 25 -4.56 3.77 4.78
N ASP A 26 -5.55 4.43 5.38
CA ASP A 26 -6.85 4.61 4.74
C ASP A 26 -6.74 5.50 3.49
N ALA A 27 -7.70 5.33 2.57
CA ALA A 27 -7.77 6.06 1.30
C ALA A 27 -8.53 7.38 1.46
N ASP A 28 -8.19 8.15 2.48
CA ASP A 28 -8.74 9.47 2.77
C ASP A 28 -7.63 10.50 3.01
N VAL A 29 -8.02 11.75 3.24
CA VAL A 29 -7.08 12.88 3.39
C VAL A 29 -6.12 12.67 4.56
N ASP A 30 -6.62 12.16 5.69
CA ASP A 30 -5.80 11.91 6.87
C ASP A 30 -4.86 10.72 6.66
N GLY A 31 -5.32 9.66 5.99
CA GLY A 31 -4.52 8.52 5.58
C GLY A 31 -3.40 8.91 4.63
N PHE A 32 -3.65 9.81 3.67
CA PHE A 32 -2.59 10.37 2.81
C PHE A 32 -1.58 11.21 3.60
N HIS A 33 -2.03 11.97 4.59
CA HIS A 33 -1.13 12.74 5.45
C HIS A 33 -0.24 11.81 6.29
N ILE A 34 -0.82 10.79 6.94
CA ILE A 34 -0.07 9.77 7.70
C ILE A 34 0.92 9.04 6.79
N ARG A 35 0.50 8.69 5.57
CA ARG A 35 1.37 8.04 4.57
C ARG A 35 2.59 8.89 4.26
N ASN A 36 2.43 10.19 4.04
CA ASN A 36 3.56 11.10 3.79
C ASN A 36 4.49 11.21 5.00
N LEU A 37 3.96 11.26 6.23
CA LEU A 37 4.77 11.25 7.44
C LEU A 37 5.59 9.95 7.56
N LEU A 38 4.97 8.80 7.31
CA LEU A 38 5.65 7.50 7.33
C LEU A 38 6.71 7.39 6.24
N LEU A 39 6.42 7.83 5.01
CA LEU A 39 7.39 7.85 3.92
C LEU A 39 8.59 8.72 4.27
N THR A 40 8.35 9.92 4.82
CA THR A 40 9.43 10.82 5.24
C THR A 40 10.25 10.20 6.37
N PHE A 41 9.60 9.57 7.34
CA PHE A 41 10.27 8.87 8.43
C PHE A 41 11.15 7.72 7.94
N PHE A 42 10.65 6.84 7.06
CA PHE A 42 11.44 5.75 6.50
C PHE A 42 12.57 6.26 5.62
N LEU A 43 12.34 7.30 4.82
CA LEU A 43 13.41 7.88 4.00
C LEU A 43 14.50 8.53 4.85
N THR A 44 14.14 9.17 5.96
CA THR A 44 15.09 9.91 6.81
C THR A 44 15.91 9.00 7.71
N TYR A 45 15.27 7.98 8.29
CA TYR A 45 15.90 7.16 9.34
C TYR A 45 16.24 5.73 8.89
N PHE A 46 15.70 5.29 7.75
CA PHE A 46 15.82 3.93 7.24
C PHE A 46 16.01 3.92 5.72
N GLU A 47 16.82 4.87 5.20
CA GLU A 47 17.03 5.08 3.77
C GLU A 47 17.39 3.79 3.03
N ASP A 48 18.29 2.98 3.60
CA ASP A 48 18.72 1.70 3.03
C ASP A 48 17.55 0.75 2.76
N LEU A 49 16.52 0.73 3.63
CA LEU A 49 15.32 -0.09 3.41
C LEU A 49 14.49 0.41 2.23
N VAL A 50 14.46 1.73 2.03
CA VAL A 50 13.73 2.35 0.92
C VAL A 50 14.47 2.06 -0.39
N VAL A 51 15.78 2.32 -0.44
CA VAL A 51 16.62 2.14 -1.64
C VAL A 51 16.71 0.67 -2.05
N ALA A 52 16.80 -0.26 -1.09
CA ALA A 52 16.80 -1.69 -1.36
C ALA A 52 15.41 -2.27 -1.71
N GLY A 53 14.35 -1.45 -1.71
CA GLY A 53 13.01 -1.87 -2.14
C GLY A 53 12.26 -2.74 -1.13
N HIS A 54 12.47 -2.52 0.17
CA HIS A 54 11.77 -3.23 1.24
C HIS A 54 10.52 -2.50 1.75
N VAL A 55 10.31 -1.23 1.42
CA VAL A 55 9.15 -0.44 1.85
C VAL A 55 8.10 -0.38 0.75
N TYR A 56 6.85 -0.76 1.08
CA TYR A 56 5.72 -0.86 0.17
C TYR A 56 4.53 -0.08 0.71
N ILE A 57 3.69 0.44 -0.19
CA ILE A 57 2.39 1.01 0.17
C ILE A 57 1.32 -0.02 -0.17
N LEU A 58 0.43 -0.30 0.78
CA LEU A 58 -0.77 -1.07 0.50
C LEU A 58 -1.82 -0.14 -0.09
N GLU A 59 -2.15 -0.36 -1.36
CA GLU A 59 -3.27 0.32 -2.00
C GLU A 59 -4.57 -0.48 -1.79
N THR A 60 -5.61 0.21 -1.34
CA THR A 60 -6.96 -0.34 -1.21
C THR A 60 -7.82 0.07 -2.40
N PRO A 61 -8.76 -0.78 -2.83
CA PRO A 61 -9.62 -0.44 -3.95
C PRO A 61 -10.58 0.70 -3.57
N LEU A 62 -10.61 1.75 -4.39
CA LEU A 62 -11.48 2.91 -4.21
C LEU A 62 -12.96 2.58 -4.49
N PHE A 63 -13.21 1.64 -5.40
CA PHE A 63 -14.56 1.23 -5.76
C PHE A 63 -14.70 -0.29 -5.81
N ARG A 64 -15.92 -0.77 -5.57
CA ARG A 64 -16.31 -2.16 -5.81
C ARG A 64 -17.55 -2.18 -6.69
N VAL A 65 -17.39 -2.63 -7.93
CA VAL A 65 -18.49 -2.80 -8.89
C VAL A 65 -18.91 -4.26 -8.90
N ARG A 66 -20.21 -4.56 -8.82
CA ARG A 66 -20.69 -5.95 -8.78
C ARG A 66 -22.06 -6.14 -9.44
N ASN A 67 -22.31 -7.34 -9.98
CA ASN A 67 -23.65 -7.88 -10.25
C ASN A 67 -23.85 -9.18 -9.44
N LYS A 68 -24.79 -10.03 -9.84
CA LYS A 68 -25.07 -11.31 -9.17
C LYS A 68 -23.97 -12.36 -9.37
N ARG A 69 -23.14 -12.25 -10.41
CA ARG A 69 -22.14 -13.24 -10.83
C ARG A 69 -20.70 -12.77 -10.58
N ASP A 70 -20.41 -11.50 -10.88
CA ASP A 70 -19.06 -10.93 -10.89
C ASP A 70 -18.91 -9.80 -9.88
N THR A 71 -17.73 -9.72 -9.26
CA THR A 71 -17.28 -8.59 -8.43
C THR A 71 -15.93 -8.09 -8.93
N ILE A 72 -15.83 -6.80 -9.21
CA ILE A 72 -14.64 -6.13 -9.71
C ILE A 72 -14.25 -5.04 -8.70
N TYR A 73 -13.02 -5.13 -8.19
CA TYR A 73 -12.39 -4.08 -7.39
C TYR A 73 -11.65 -3.12 -8.30
N CYS A 74 -11.83 -1.81 -8.08
CA CYS A 74 -11.31 -0.78 -8.96
C CYS A 74 -10.51 0.24 -8.15
N TYR A 75 -9.33 0.58 -8.64
CA TYR A 75 -8.38 1.50 -8.01
C TYR A 75 -8.40 2.89 -8.64
N SER A 76 -9.25 3.10 -9.65
CA SER A 76 -9.47 4.40 -10.28
C SER A 76 -10.91 4.55 -10.76
N GLU A 77 -11.34 5.79 -10.98
CA GLU A 77 -12.64 6.08 -11.60
C GLU A 77 -12.75 5.48 -13.01
N LYS A 78 -11.64 5.48 -13.76
CA LYS A 78 -11.58 4.87 -15.09
C LYS A 78 -11.84 3.37 -15.03
N GLU A 79 -11.26 2.68 -14.05
CA GLU A 79 -11.52 1.25 -13.81
C GLU A 79 -12.95 1.00 -13.35
N ARG A 80 -13.51 1.88 -12.50
CA ARG A 80 -14.92 1.82 -12.09
C ARG A 80 -15.83 1.89 -13.31
N ASP A 81 -15.62 2.86 -14.19
CA ASP A 81 -16.46 3.06 -15.38
C ASP A 81 -16.34 1.90 -16.38
N ALA A 82 -15.13 1.36 -16.55
CA ALA A 82 -14.91 0.15 -17.34
C ALA A 82 -15.58 -1.09 -16.69
N GLY A 83 -15.48 -1.23 -15.37
CA GLY A 83 -16.11 -2.28 -14.59
C GLY A 83 -17.63 -2.22 -14.69
N LEU A 84 -18.22 -1.03 -14.62
CA LEU A 84 -19.67 -0.83 -14.80
C LEU A 84 -20.15 -1.28 -16.18
N LYS A 85 -19.40 -1.00 -17.24
CA LYS A 85 -19.73 -1.47 -18.61
C LYS A 85 -19.67 -2.99 -18.71
N LYS A 86 -18.66 -3.63 -18.12
CA LYS A 86 -18.52 -5.10 -18.11
C LYS A 86 -19.67 -5.77 -17.37
N VAL A 87 -20.01 -5.24 -16.20
CA VAL A 87 -21.01 -5.83 -15.30
C VAL A 87 -22.44 -5.63 -15.81
N LYS A 88 -22.73 -4.56 -16.56
CA LYS A 88 -24.02 -4.31 -17.23
C LYS A 88 -24.33 -5.23 -18.41
N GLY A 89 -23.31 -5.81 -19.05
CA GLY A 89 -23.49 -6.72 -20.20
C GLY A 89 -23.80 -8.18 -19.82
N ALA A 90 -23.79 -8.50 -18.53
CA ALA A 90 -24.09 -9.82 -18.00
C ALA A 90 -25.48 -9.84 -17.36
N GLU A 91 -26.52 -9.68 -18.19
CA GLU A 91 -27.88 -10.15 -17.84
C GLU A 91 -28.00 -11.66 -18.14
#